data_AF-A0A176YXF6-F1
#
_entry.id   AF-A0A176YXF6-F1
#
_cell.length_a   1.000
_cell.length_b   1.000
_cell.length_c   1.000
_cell.angle_alpha   90.00
_cell.angle_beta   90.00
_cell.angle_gamma   90.00
#
_symmetry.space_group_name_H-M   'P 1'
#
loop_
_entity.id
_entity.type
_entity.pdbx_description
1 polymer ?
#
loop_
_entity_poly.entity_id
_entity_poly.type
_entity_poly.pdbx_seq_one_letter_code
_entity_poly.pdbx_strand_id
1 'polypeptide(L)'
;MNFIQPSLGRDLARLQNVFKKLALPDHPLRDQAIRLRDEISMSWRRLAEQDEWFAWPSTAASRGPTNEKLTGSDWRSQGMLSLLGYHVGKTQPIHPSIRESILEYAFEHHLPPIGDVAYFDEWGEPRSARRLQKLANTLASLARNAKRRDPLALSRAIDEWEQDLTFLYEQYYVRLFHFGWPATEPYDA
;
A
#
# COMPACT_ATOMS: atom_id res chain seq x y z
N MET A 1 16.60 9.21 -16.03
CA MET A 1 15.57 9.65 -15.06
C MET A 1 14.35 8.77 -15.28
N ASN A 2 14.11 7.78 -14.41
CA ASN A 2 12.92 6.93 -14.51
C ASN A 2 11.77 7.69 -13.86
N PHE A 3 10.94 8.32 -14.69
CA PHE A 3 9.78 9.07 -14.25
C PHE A 3 8.66 8.10 -13.89
N ILE A 4 8.12 8.22 -12.66
CA ILE A 4 6.73 7.83 -12.41
C ILE A 4 5.90 8.57 -13.47
N GLN A 5 5.04 7.86 -14.22
CA GLN A 5 4.19 8.52 -15.21
C GLN A 5 3.47 9.72 -14.53
N PRO A 6 3.47 10.93 -15.12
CA PRO A 6 2.96 12.14 -14.47
C PRO A 6 1.51 12.03 -13.94
N SER A 7 0.70 11.15 -14.52
CA SER A 7 -0.63 10.76 -14.07
C SER A 7 -0.61 10.04 -12.72
N LEU A 8 0.32 9.10 -12.53
CA LEU A 8 0.41 8.23 -11.36
C LEU A 8 0.69 9.02 -10.06
N GLY A 9 1.65 9.95 -10.10
CA GLY A 9 1.94 10.81 -8.94
C GLY A 9 0.77 11.72 -8.55
N ARG A 10 0.01 12.21 -9.54
CA ARG A 10 -1.20 13.02 -9.33
C ARG A 10 -2.31 12.18 -8.70
N ASP A 11 -2.52 10.97 -9.21
CA ASP A 11 -3.56 10.06 -8.72
C ASP A 11 -3.28 9.60 -7.29
N LEU A 12 -2.02 9.32 -6.93
CA LEU A 12 -1.64 9.00 -5.55
C LEU A 12 -1.97 10.13 -4.57
N ALA A 13 -1.62 11.38 -4.90
CA ALA A 13 -1.94 12.53 -4.05
C ALA A 13 -3.46 12.76 -3.90
N ARG A 14 -4.22 12.54 -4.98
CA ARG A 14 -5.69 12.60 -4.96
C ARG A 14 -6.25 11.47 -4.08
N LEU A 15 -5.72 10.26 -4.21
CA LEU A 15 -6.18 9.08 -3.48
C LEU A 15 -5.90 9.17 -1.97
N GLN A 16 -4.74 9.69 -1.56
CA GLN A 16 -4.46 9.95 -0.14
C GLN A 16 -5.47 10.93 0.49
N ASN A 17 -5.92 11.94 -0.29
CA ASN A 17 -6.98 12.84 0.14
C ASN A 17 -8.37 12.20 0.13
N VAL A 18 -8.58 11.16 -0.68
CA VAL A 18 -9.81 10.33 -0.65
C VAL A 18 -9.86 9.53 0.63
N PHE A 19 -8.78 8.86 1.04
CA PHE A 19 -8.74 8.07 2.27
C PHE A 19 -9.12 8.87 3.51
N LYS A 20 -8.62 10.11 3.62
CA LYS A 20 -8.99 11.03 4.71
C LYS A 20 -10.50 11.31 4.77
N LYS A 21 -11.18 11.35 3.61
CA LYS A 21 -12.63 11.58 3.54
C LYS A 21 -13.42 10.31 3.82
N LEU A 22 -12.95 9.16 3.34
CA LEU A 22 -13.61 7.86 3.56
C LEU A 22 -13.51 7.41 5.02
N ALA A 23 -12.42 7.77 5.69
CA ALA A 23 -12.18 7.52 7.12
C ALA A 23 -13.18 8.23 8.06
N LEU A 24 -14.02 9.13 7.53
CA LEU A 24 -15.06 9.86 8.24
C LEU A 24 -16.43 9.49 7.63
N PRO A 25 -17.26 8.68 8.31
CA PRO A 25 -18.53 8.18 7.77
C PRO A 25 -19.46 9.28 7.27
N ASP A 26 -19.56 10.39 8.01
CA ASP A 26 -20.48 11.50 7.72
C ASP A 26 -19.84 12.65 6.93
N HIS A 27 -18.71 12.41 6.25
CA HIS A 27 -18.04 13.47 5.51
C HIS A 27 -18.89 13.94 4.31
N PRO A 28 -19.14 15.26 4.12
CA PRO A 28 -20.06 15.77 3.09
C PRO A 28 -19.63 15.44 1.64
N LEU A 29 -18.33 15.22 1.43
CA LEU A 29 -17.77 14.85 0.12
C LEU A 29 -17.50 13.34 -0.04
N ARG A 30 -18.08 12.48 0.81
CA ARG A 30 -17.78 11.04 0.80
C ARG A 30 -18.16 10.38 -0.53
N ASP A 31 -19.31 10.69 -1.10
CA ASP A 31 -19.73 10.15 -2.41
C ASP A 31 -18.82 10.59 -3.56
N GLN A 32 -18.33 11.84 -3.51
CA GLN A 32 -17.35 12.32 -4.48
C GLN A 32 -16.02 11.59 -4.32
N ALA A 33 -15.62 11.32 -3.07
CA ALA A 33 -14.41 10.56 -2.78
C ALA A 33 -14.50 9.12 -3.27
N ILE A 34 -15.66 8.46 -3.14
CA ILE A 34 -15.93 7.12 -3.70
C ILE A 34 -15.79 7.14 -5.22
N ARG A 35 -16.45 8.09 -5.91
CA ARG A 35 -16.35 8.18 -7.38
C ARG A 35 -14.90 8.38 -7.84
N LEU A 36 -14.16 9.24 -7.16
CA LEU A 36 -12.76 9.50 -7.48
C LEU A 36 -11.86 8.28 -7.23
N ARG A 37 -12.09 7.55 -6.13
CA ARG A 37 -11.39 6.30 -5.84
C ARG A 37 -11.57 5.30 -6.98
N ASP A 38 -12.80 5.12 -7.43
CA ASP A 38 -13.16 4.14 -8.46
C ASP A 38 -12.60 4.56 -9.83
N GLU A 39 -12.62 5.87 -10.15
CA GLU A 39 -11.98 6.44 -11.33
C GLU A 39 -10.47 6.13 -11.35
N ILE A 40 -9.78 6.39 -10.24
CA ILE A 40 -8.33 6.12 -10.10
C ILE A 40 -8.05 4.62 -10.24
N SER A 41 -8.82 3.77 -9.56
CA SER A 41 -8.72 2.31 -9.67
C SER A 41 -8.84 1.85 -11.13
N MET A 42 -9.85 2.34 -11.86
CA MET A 42 -10.03 1.98 -13.27
C MET A 42 -8.97 2.58 -14.20
N SER A 43 -8.38 3.73 -13.84
CA SER A 43 -7.22 4.29 -14.54
C SER A 43 -6.02 3.36 -14.41
N TRP A 44 -5.70 2.91 -13.20
CA TRP A 44 -4.57 2.03 -12.94
C TRP A 44 -4.74 0.64 -13.56
N ARG A 45 -5.96 0.10 -13.59
CA ARG A 45 -6.25 -1.11 -14.36
C ARG A 45 -5.86 -0.96 -15.83
N ARG A 46 -6.30 0.12 -16.47
CA ARG A 46 -6.00 0.39 -17.89
C ARG A 46 -4.50 0.53 -18.15
N LEU A 47 -3.80 1.21 -17.25
CA LEU A 47 -2.34 1.34 -17.33
C LEU A 47 -1.62 -0.01 -17.19
N ALA A 48 -2.10 -0.89 -16.30
CA ALA A 48 -1.55 -2.23 -16.14
C ALA A 48 -1.79 -3.10 -17.39
N GLU A 49 -2.97 -3.00 -18.02
CA GLU A 49 -3.31 -3.74 -19.24
C GLU A 49 -2.52 -3.27 -20.49
N GLN A 50 -2.04 -2.02 -20.48
CA GLN A 50 -1.30 -1.44 -21.60
C GLN A 50 0.21 -1.73 -21.58
N ASP A 51 0.73 -2.38 -20.53
CA ASP A 51 2.17 -2.62 -20.32
C ASP A 51 3.06 -1.36 -20.40
N GLU A 52 2.46 -0.16 -20.35
CA GLU A 52 3.16 1.14 -20.41
C GLU A 52 3.81 1.54 -19.05
N TRP A 53 4.05 0.57 -18.17
CA TRP A 53 4.70 0.77 -16.87
C TRP A 53 6.23 0.53 -16.94
N PHE A 54 6.76 0.03 -18.08
CA PHE A 54 8.20 -0.19 -18.32
C PHE A 54 8.91 1.04 -18.90
N ALA A 55 9.77 1.68 -18.08
CA ALA A 55 10.77 2.62 -18.59
C ALA A 55 11.98 1.85 -19.14
N TRP A 56 12.27 2.00 -20.44
CA TRP A 56 13.46 1.42 -21.06
C TRP A 56 14.75 1.85 -20.31
N PRO A 57 15.69 0.94 -20.02
CA PRO A 57 16.91 1.31 -19.30
C PRO A 57 17.74 2.32 -20.11
N SER A 58 17.99 3.48 -19.53
CA SER A 58 18.88 4.50 -20.09
C SER A 58 20.29 4.33 -19.51
N THR A 59 21.31 4.44 -20.37
CA THR A 59 22.74 4.42 -20.00
C THR A 59 23.30 5.79 -19.61
N ALA A 60 22.45 6.82 -19.53
CA ALA A 60 22.88 8.17 -19.20
C ALA A 60 23.12 8.33 -17.68
N ALA A 61 24.38 8.53 -17.29
CA ALA A 61 24.75 8.94 -15.94
C ALA A 61 24.64 10.46 -15.80
N SER A 62 23.67 10.95 -15.03
CA SER A 62 23.57 12.38 -14.68
C SER A 62 24.37 12.68 -13.41
N ARG A 63 25.18 13.76 -13.46
CA ARG A 63 25.82 14.40 -12.29
C ARG A 63 24.78 14.69 -11.20
N GLY A 64 25.18 14.48 -9.94
CA GLY A 64 24.30 14.40 -8.76
C GLY A 64 23.38 15.59 -8.49
N PRO A 65 22.34 15.42 -7.66
CA PRO A 65 21.21 16.34 -7.64
C PRO A 65 21.41 17.51 -6.67
N THR A 66 21.22 18.72 -7.18
CA THR A 66 20.65 19.84 -6.43
C THR A 66 19.14 19.64 -6.34
N ASN A 67 18.65 19.36 -5.13
CA ASN A 67 17.30 19.66 -4.63
C ASN A 67 16.08 19.36 -5.55
N GLU A 68 15.94 18.13 -6.07
CA GLU A 68 14.75 17.69 -6.81
C GLU A 68 14.18 16.33 -6.34
N LYS A 69 12.84 16.31 -6.32
CA LYS A 69 11.89 15.25 -5.94
C LYS A 69 12.20 13.85 -6.49
N LEU A 70 12.02 12.86 -5.61
CA LEU A 70 11.78 11.41 -5.80
C LEU A 70 12.12 10.88 -7.20
N THR A 71 13.34 10.33 -7.31
CA THR A 71 13.88 9.74 -8.54
C THR A 71 13.61 8.23 -8.54
N GLY A 72 13.35 7.65 -9.71
CA GLY A 72 12.81 6.29 -9.93
C GLY A 72 13.61 5.07 -9.44
N SER A 73 14.51 5.24 -8.46
CA SER A 73 15.06 4.16 -7.62
C SER A 73 14.34 4.02 -6.27
N ASP A 74 13.52 4.99 -5.86
CA ASP A 74 12.94 5.07 -4.50
C ASP A 74 11.70 4.19 -4.26
N TRP A 75 11.05 3.64 -5.29
CA TRP A 75 9.94 2.71 -5.04
C TRP A 75 10.43 1.37 -4.46
N ARG A 76 11.68 0.97 -4.71
CA ARG A 76 12.26 -0.23 -4.08
C ARG A 76 12.47 -0.03 -2.57
N SER A 77 12.67 1.22 -2.12
CA SER A 77 12.72 1.55 -0.69
C SER A 77 11.32 1.81 -0.09
N GLN A 78 10.30 2.05 -0.93
CA GLN A 78 8.90 2.30 -0.54
C GLN A 78 7.96 1.21 -1.07
N GLY A 79 7.61 0.22 -0.25
CA GLY A 79 6.63 -0.81 -0.64
C GLY A 79 5.24 -0.23 -0.98
N MET A 80 4.43 -0.97 -1.74
CA MET A 80 3.07 -0.60 -2.18
C MET A 80 2.21 0.13 -1.13
N LEU A 81 2.21 -0.34 0.12
CA LEU A 81 1.45 0.30 1.20
C LEU A 81 1.97 1.72 1.51
N SER A 82 3.29 1.89 1.59
CA SER A 82 3.90 3.22 1.78
C SER A 82 3.56 4.15 0.63
N LEU A 83 3.50 3.64 -0.61
CA LEU A 83 3.11 4.45 -1.78
C LEU A 83 1.66 4.95 -1.66
N LEU A 84 0.76 4.11 -1.17
CA LEU A 84 -0.63 4.50 -0.86
C LEU A 84 -0.74 5.46 0.33
N GLY A 85 0.36 5.73 1.05
CA GLY A 85 0.41 6.61 2.22
C GLY A 85 0.13 5.90 3.54
N TYR A 86 0.24 4.57 3.60
CA TYR A 86 0.14 3.80 4.84
C TYR A 86 1.41 3.96 5.68
N HIS A 87 1.23 4.40 6.92
CA HIS A 87 2.30 4.57 7.90
C HIS A 87 1.83 4.14 9.30
N VAL A 88 2.78 3.70 10.12
CA VAL A 88 2.57 3.35 11.53
C VAL A 88 3.69 3.94 12.39
N GLY A 89 3.50 3.88 13.70
CA GLY A 89 4.47 4.34 14.68
C GLY A 89 4.43 5.85 14.88
N LYS A 90 5.45 6.35 15.60
CA LYS A 90 5.47 7.74 16.11
C LYS A 90 5.95 8.76 15.09
N THR A 91 6.67 8.34 14.05
CA THR A 91 7.35 9.24 13.12
C THR A 91 6.40 9.91 12.13
N GLN A 92 5.39 9.19 11.66
CA GLN A 92 4.36 9.70 10.74
C GLN A 92 3.00 9.10 11.15
N PRO A 93 2.44 9.55 12.30
CA PRO A 93 1.22 8.95 12.81
C PRO A 93 0.04 9.32 11.90
N ILE A 94 -0.67 8.30 11.43
CA ILE A 94 -1.96 8.45 10.77
C ILE A 94 -3.04 7.71 11.57
N HIS A 95 -4.26 8.24 11.52
CA HIS A 95 -5.38 7.74 12.30
C HIS A 95 -5.75 6.30 11.89
N PRO A 96 -6.15 5.40 12.82
CA PRO A 96 -6.55 4.03 12.50
C PRO A 96 -7.55 3.92 11.34
N SER A 97 -8.62 4.72 11.34
CA SER A 97 -9.61 4.70 10.26
C SER A 97 -9.06 5.10 8.88
N ILE A 98 -7.99 5.88 8.82
CA ILE A 98 -7.29 6.17 7.56
C ILE A 98 -6.47 4.96 7.12
N ARG A 99 -5.79 4.27 8.05
CA ARG A 99 -5.07 3.02 7.76
C ARG A 99 -6.01 1.96 7.23
N GLU A 100 -7.14 1.75 7.90
CA GLU A 100 -8.21 0.85 7.48
C GLU A 100 -8.69 1.21 6.08
N SER A 101 -9.02 2.49 5.80
CA SER A 101 -9.43 2.93 4.45
C SER A 101 -8.37 2.63 3.37
N ILE A 102 -7.08 2.73 3.70
CA ILE A 102 -5.99 2.37 2.77
C ILE A 102 -5.95 0.85 2.55
N LEU A 103 -6.10 0.05 3.61
CA LEU A 103 -6.08 -1.41 3.54
C LEU A 103 -7.30 -1.96 2.79
N GLU A 104 -8.48 -1.38 3.00
CA GLU A 104 -9.69 -1.66 2.21
C GLU A 104 -9.44 -1.38 0.74
N TYR A 105 -8.88 -0.22 0.40
CA TYR A 105 -8.53 0.07 -1.00
C TYR A 105 -7.54 -0.93 -1.56
N ALA A 106 -6.47 -1.22 -0.82
CA ALA A 106 -5.43 -2.15 -1.25
C ALA A 106 -5.97 -3.56 -1.46
N PHE A 107 -7.00 -3.98 -0.73
CA PHE A 107 -7.67 -5.26 -0.97
C PHE A 107 -8.66 -5.19 -2.13
N GLU A 108 -9.51 -4.17 -2.17
CA GLU A 108 -10.71 -4.16 -3.01
C GLU A 108 -10.54 -3.53 -4.40
N HIS A 109 -9.47 -2.77 -4.63
CA HIS A 109 -9.28 -1.96 -5.83
C HIS A 109 -7.98 -2.30 -6.56
N HIS A 110 -7.88 -1.83 -7.80
CA HIS A 110 -6.67 -1.98 -8.59
C HIS A 110 -5.55 -1.13 -7.98
N LEU A 111 -4.35 -1.70 -7.93
CA LEU A 111 -3.17 -1.03 -7.38
C LEU A 111 -2.44 -0.26 -8.48
N PRO A 112 -1.66 0.75 -8.11
CA PRO A 112 -0.82 1.45 -9.08
C PRO A 112 0.17 0.45 -9.71
N PRO A 113 0.29 0.40 -11.05
CA PRO A 113 1.26 -0.48 -11.71
C PRO A 113 2.66 0.08 -11.52
N ILE A 114 3.32 -0.36 -10.44
CA ILE A 114 4.68 0.02 -10.08
C ILE A 114 5.57 -1.22 -10.01
N GLY A 115 6.86 -1.00 -10.16
CA GLY A 115 7.85 -2.05 -10.07
C GLY A 115 8.00 -2.84 -11.37
N ASP A 116 8.38 -4.11 -11.26
CA ASP A 116 8.38 -5.06 -12.39
C ASP A 116 7.11 -5.92 -12.39
N VAL A 117 6.83 -6.62 -13.51
CA VAL A 117 5.68 -7.53 -13.64
C VAL A 117 5.62 -8.48 -12.46
N ALA A 118 6.75 -9.09 -12.11
CA ALA A 118 6.82 -10.08 -11.06
C ALA A 118 6.38 -9.49 -9.71
N TYR A 119 6.89 -8.31 -9.36
CA TYR A 119 6.50 -7.58 -8.15
C TYR A 119 5.02 -7.21 -8.15
N PHE A 120 4.50 -6.69 -9.26
CA PHE A 120 3.10 -6.30 -9.36
C PHE A 120 2.16 -7.52 -9.24
N ASP A 121 2.49 -8.60 -9.95
CA ASP A 121 1.74 -9.84 -9.96
C ASP A 121 1.63 -10.49 -8.57
N GLU A 122 2.66 -10.37 -7.72
CA GLU A 122 2.62 -10.84 -6.33
C GLU A 122 1.38 -10.33 -5.57
N TRP A 123 0.88 -9.14 -5.89
CA TRP A 123 -0.31 -8.58 -5.26
C TRP A 123 -1.61 -9.25 -5.73
N GLY A 124 -1.66 -9.85 -6.91
CA GLY A 124 -2.86 -10.52 -7.44
C GLY A 124 -4.05 -9.59 -7.70
N GLU A 125 -5.18 -10.13 -8.12
CA GLU A 125 -6.38 -9.34 -8.46
C GLU A 125 -7.11 -8.76 -7.23
N PRO A 126 -7.86 -7.65 -7.38
CA PRO A 126 -8.70 -7.12 -6.32
C PRO A 126 -9.67 -8.16 -5.76
N ARG A 127 -9.90 -8.11 -4.44
CA ARG A 127 -10.77 -9.03 -3.69
C ARG A 127 -10.42 -10.52 -3.82
N SER A 128 -9.20 -10.86 -4.22
CA SER A 128 -8.73 -12.24 -4.32
C SER A 128 -8.06 -12.74 -3.04
N ALA A 129 -8.04 -14.07 -2.85
CA ALA A 129 -7.30 -14.69 -1.76
C ALA A 129 -5.80 -14.35 -1.81
N ARG A 130 -5.21 -14.29 -3.02
CA ARG A 130 -3.81 -13.89 -3.24
C ARG A 130 -3.56 -12.47 -2.72
N ARG A 131 -4.47 -11.53 -3.00
CA ARG A 131 -4.37 -10.15 -2.53
C ARG A 131 -4.44 -10.05 -1.00
N LEU A 132 -5.41 -10.73 -0.39
CA LEU A 132 -5.52 -10.75 1.07
C LEU A 132 -4.28 -11.37 1.72
N GLN A 133 -3.81 -12.50 1.18
CA GLN A 133 -2.62 -13.17 1.68
C GLN A 133 -1.37 -12.30 1.55
N LYS A 134 -1.17 -11.60 0.43
CA LYS A 134 -0.04 -10.67 0.23
C LYS A 134 -0.09 -9.52 1.24
N LEU A 135 -1.27 -8.93 1.47
CA LEU A 135 -1.46 -7.88 2.48
C LEU A 135 -1.13 -8.38 3.88
N ALA A 136 -1.74 -9.48 4.30
CA ALA A 136 -1.54 -10.05 5.63
C ALA A 136 -0.08 -10.46 5.87
N ASN A 137 0.56 -11.12 4.90
CA ASN A 137 1.98 -11.49 5.00
C ASN A 137 2.91 -10.26 5.06
N THR A 138 2.55 -9.18 4.36
CA THR A 138 3.30 -7.92 4.40
C THR A 138 3.27 -7.33 5.81
N LEU A 139 2.09 -7.14 6.38
CA LEU A 139 1.93 -6.59 7.74
C LEU A 139 2.56 -7.49 8.81
N ALA A 140 2.34 -8.80 8.74
CA ALA A 140 2.91 -9.77 9.70
C ALA A 140 4.45 -9.78 9.64
N SER A 141 5.02 -9.63 8.45
CA SER A 141 6.48 -9.55 8.30
C SER A 141 7.05 -8.25 8.82
N LEU A 142 6.35 -7.13 8.63
CA LEU A 142 6.73 -5.85 9.23
C LEU A 142 6.72 -5.93 10.78
N ALA A 143 5.65 -6.47 11.37
CA ALA A 143 5.53 -6.66 12.81
C ALA A 143 6.64 -7.58 13.36
N ARG A 144 6.84 -8.77 12.78
CA ARG A 144 7.93 -9.68 13.18
C ARG A 144 9.31 -9.04 13.08
N ASN A 145 9.58 -8.31 12.00
CA ASN A 145 10.88 -7.66 11.81
C ASN A 145 11.10 -6.54 12.84
N ALA A 146 10.06 -5.79 13.19
CA ALA A 146 10.14 -4.79 14.24
C ALA A 146 10.35 -5.41 15.64
N LYS A 147 9.62 -6.49 15.97
CA LYS A 147 9.80 -7.28 17.21
C LYS A 147 11.26 -7.76 17.36
N ARG A 148 11.90 -8.20 16.27
CA ARG A 148 13.31 -8.63 16.27
C ARG A 148 14.31 -7.48 16.37
N ARG A 149 13.99 -6.32 15.79
CA ARG A 149 14.93 -5.20 15.70
C ARG A 149 15.02 -4.42 17.00
N ASP A 150 13.89 -3.90 17.48
CA ASP A 150 13.81 -3.10 18.71
C ASP A 150 12.34 -3.05 19.19
N PRO A 151 11.89 -4.04 19.98
CA PRO A 151 10.48 -4.14 20.36
C PRO A 151 10.03 -2.99 21.28
N LEU A 152 10.93 -2.41 22.06
CA LEU A 152 10.60 -1.30 22.96
C LEU A 152 10.40 0.00 22.18
N ALA A 153 11.35 0.36 21.31
CA ALA A 153 11.25 1.59 20.52
C ALA A 153 10.14 1.52 19.47
N LEU A 154 9.83 0.32 18.95
CA LEU A 154 8.85 0.10 17.89
C LEU A 154 7.50 -0.43 18.38
N SER A 155 7.30 -0.55 19.70
CA SER A 155 6.07 -1.03 20.34
C SER A 155 4.79 -0.51 19.67
N ARG A 156 4.65 0.81 19.53
CA ARG A 156 3.48 1.42 18.86
C ARG A 156 3.28 0.94 17.42
N ALA A 157 4.35 0.82 16.65
CA ALA A 157 4.24 0.36 15.26
C ALA A 157 3.83 -1.11 15.19
N ILE A 158 4.36 -1.94 16.11
CA ILE A 158 3.98 -3.35 16.28
C ILE A 158 2.48 -3.44 16.59
N ASP A 159 2.00 -2.71 17.60
CA ASP A 159 0.58 -2.70 17.99
C ASP A 159 -0.32 -2.28 16.82
N GLU A 160 0.06 -1.23 16.08
CA GLU A 160 -0.71 -0.74 14.94
C GLU A 160 -0.73 -1.76 13.78
N TRP A 161 0.38 -2.44 13.47
CA TRP A 161 0.39 -3.53 12.47
C TRP A 161 -0.49 -4.71 12.89
N GLU A 162 -0.50 -5.08 14.18
CA GLU A 162 -1.30 -6.20 14.69
C GLU A 162 -2.80 -5.88 14.74
N GLN A 163 -3.17 -4.63 15.07
CA GLN A 163 -4.54 -4.14 14.94
C GLN A 163 -5.00 -4.19 13.49
N ASP A 164 -4.17 -3.70 12.57
CA ASP A 164 -4.47 -3.66 11.14
C ASP A 164 -4.58 -5.08 10.54
N LEU A 165 -3.81 -6.06 11.05
CA LEU A 165 -3.98 -7.47 10.71
C LEU A 165 -5.30 -8.04 11.21
N THR A 166 -5.68 -7.71 12.45
CA THR A 166 -6.96 -8.13 13.04
C THR A 166 -8.12 -7.58 12.23
N PHE A 167 -8.05 -6.31 11.82
CA PHE A 167 -9.00 -5.69 10.91
C PHE A 167 -9.17 -6.49 9.60
N LEU A 168 -8.06 -6.81 8.91
CA LEU A 168 -8.11 -7.62 7.68
C LEU A 168 -8.72 -9.01 7.89
N TYR A 169 -8.42 -9.63 9.04
CA TYR A 169 -8.97 -10.93 9.41
C TYR A 169 -10.50 -10.87 9.56
N GLU A 170 -10.98 -9.95 10.39
CA GLU A 170 -12.40 -9.83 10.71
C GLU A 170 -13.23 -9.38 9.51
N GLN A 171 -12.72 -8.41 8.73
CA GLN A 171 -13.47 -7.86 7.60
C GLN A 171 -13.48 -8.78 6.39
N TYR A 172 -12.35 -9.43 6.06
CA TYR A 172 -12.22 -10.14 4.79
C TYR A 172 -11.99 -11.63 4.95
N TYR A 173 -11.17 -12.07 5.90
CA TYR A 173 -10.89 -13.50 6.03
C TYR A 173 -12.11 -14.26 6.55
N VAL A 174 -12.62 -13.92 7.74
CA VAL A 174 -13.76 -14.63 8.36
C VAL A 174 -14.99 -14.65 7.46
N ARG A 175 -15.18 -13.59 6.66
CA ARG A 175 -16.34 -13.44 5.77
C ARG A 175 -16.18 -14.10 4.41
N LEU A 176 -14.96 -14.24 3.88
CA LEU A 176 -14.73 -14.59 2.46
C LEU A 176 -13.77 -15.77 2.23
N PHE A 177 -12.91 -16.16 3.18
CA PHE A 177 -11.80 -17.11 2.94
C PHE A 177 -11.50 -18.08 4.10
N HIS A 178 -10.78 -19.17 3.80
CA HIS A 178 -10.46 -20.25 4.76
C HIS A 178 -9.02 -20.84 4.66
N PHE A 179 -8.01 -20.04 4.28
CA PHE A 179 -6.59 -20.48 4.24
C PHE A 179 -5.83 -20.22 5.56
N GLY A 180 -4.74 -20.96 5.84
CA GLY A 180 -3.95 -20.76 7.08
C GLY A 180 -3.56 -19.29 7.32
N TRP A 181 -4.06 -18.70 8.42
CA TRP A 181 -3.84 -17.29 8.75
C TRP A 181 -2.41 -17.06 9.29
N PRO A 182 -1.70 -16.00 8.88
CA PRO A 182 -0.33 -15.79 9.29
C PRO A 182 -0.21 -15.45 10.78
N ALA A 183 0.79 -16.04 11.45
CA ALA A 183 1.18 -15.68 12.80
C ALA A 183 2.12 -14.46 12.81
N THR A 184 2.00 -13.64 13.87
CA THR A 184 2.86 -12.47 14.13
C THR A 184 3.98 -12.75 15.12
N GLU A 185 4.01 -13.95 15.70
CA GLU A 185 5.10 -14.38 16.58
C GLU A 185 6.31 -14.88 15.77
N PRO A 186 7.54 -14.59 16.22
CA PRO A 186 8.73 -15.23 15.66
C PRO A 186 8.61 -16.76 15.78
N TYR A 187 9.10 -17.50 14.78
CA TYR A 187 9.29 -18.94 14.96
C TYR A 187 10.34 -19.16 16.05
N ASP A 188 10.00 -19.98 17.05
CA ASP A 188 10.98 -20.51 17.99
C ASP A 188 11.99 -21.35 17.20
N ALA A 189 13.27 -20.99 17.29
CA ALA A 189 14.38 -21.69 16.66
C ALA A 189 14.92 -22.80 17.56
#